data_AF-A0A850G8G1-F1
#
_entry.id   AF-A0A850G8G1-F1
#
_cell.length_a   1.000
_cell.length_b   1.000
_cell.length_c   1.000
_cell.angle_alpha   90.00
_cell.angle_beta   90.00
_cell.angle_gamma   90.00
#
_symmetry.space_group_name_H-M   'P 1'
#
loop_
_entity.id
_entity.type
_entity.pdbx_description
1 polymer ?
#
loop_
_entity_poly.entity_id
_entity_poly.type
_entity_poly.pdbx_seq_one_letter_code
_entity_poly.pdbx_strand_id
1 'polypeptide(L)'
;MNDENLARFTERPWVLIRRTLGDREAIRGKAQRAAYTVANYAFPRRIEDRLRNLQNLGYVGSYPNRTQMIFGAIDMFRFFIIPCAADYYHSKNITFSFHALLRFLDDPASMMDPTGFMTHQDAIIGHLMQVTHADPIYDLQLLAAIPGGLEELERQIEQMLDGTHPRAESIGAIIEDPEYHHRLLQHVREFLANPAGCKPLLRENVLNNPHFARIAEVFGDLPSAIGYFASLPERRFQALMRLLRTPEFPYEPTGEQVPAANDDVGADISADADTSSTTSTGPNPGQPDRTAAA
;
A
#
# COMPACT_ATOMS: atom_id res chain seq x y z
N MET A 1 -20.42 7.08 -20.67
CA MET A 1 -20.04 6.37 -21.92
C MET A 1 -20.06 4.87 -21.63
N ASN A 2 -20.48 4.02 -22.56
CA ASN A 2 -20.45 2.56 -22.36
C ASN A 2 -18.99 2.07 -22.36
N ASP A 3 -18.65 1.14 -21.46
CA ASP A 3 -17.36 0.42 -21.40
C ASP A 3 -16.96 -0.18 -22.77
N GLU A 4 -17.93 -0.37 -23.67
CA GLU A 4 -17.84 -0.90 -25.03
C GLU A 4 -16.88 -0.17 -25.99
N ASN A 5 -16.36 1.01 -25.65
CA ASN A 5 -15.44 1.75 -26.53
C ASN A 5 -13.95 1.62 -26.15
N LEU A 6 -13.61 1.03 -25.00
CA LEU A 6 -12.21 0.87 -24.63
C LEU A 6 -11.54 -0.23 -25.45
N ALA A 7 -10.28 -0.02 -25.83
CA ALA A 7 -9.47 -1.02 -26.52
C ALA A 7 -9.45 -2.34 -25.75
N ARG A 8 -9.40 -2.26 -24.41
CA ARG A 8 -9.42 -3.39 -23.49
C ARG A 8 -10.55 -4.40 -23.75
N PHE A 9 -11.74 -3.93 -24.13
CA PHE A 9 -12.92 -4.77 -24.34
C PHE A 9 -13.22 -5.06 -25.81
N THR A 10 -12.66 -4.27 -26.73
CA THR A 10 -12.98 -4.34 -28.16
C THR A 10 -11.91 -5.06 -28.98
N GLU A 11 -10.66 -5.04 -28.52
CA GLU A 11 -9.53 -5.53 -29.29
C GLU A 11 -9.15 -6.96 -28.99
N ARG A 12 -8.49 -7.57 -29.98
CA ARG A 12 -7.97 -8.93 -29.87
C ARG A 12 -6.78 -8.98 -28.92
N PRO A 13 -6.60 -10.06 -28.13
CA PRO A 13 -5.53 -10.17 -27.13
C PRO A 13 -4.12 -9.85 -27.63
N TRP A 14 -3.76 -10.25 -28.85
CA TRP A 14 -2.44 -10.00 -29.44
C TRP A 14 -2.22 -8.53 -29.82
N VAL A 15 -3.29 -7.80 -30.16
CA VAL A 15 -3.20 -6.35 -30.39
C VAL A 15 -2.94 -5.63 -29.07
N LEU A 16 -3.64 -6.03 -28.01
CA LEU A 16 -3.41 -5.52 -26.65
C LEU A 16 -1.98 -5.79 -26.20
N ILE A 17 -1.48 -7.03 -26.33
CA ILE A 17 -0.08 -7.37 -26.01
C ILE A 17 0.91 -6.48 -26.76
N ARG A 18 0.70 -6.27 -28.07
CA ARG A 18 1.60 -5.44 -28.89
C ARG A 18 1.59 -3.97 -28.44
N ARG A 19 0.40 -3.38 -28.21
CA ARG A 19 0.27 -2.00 -27.71
C ARG A 19 0.89 -1.86 -26.33
N THR A 20 0.61 -2.80 -25.46
CA THR A 20 1.17 -2.84 -24.11
C THR A 20 2.69 -2.94 -24.14
N LEU A 21 3.29 -3.79 -24.99
CA LEU A 21 4.75 -3.88 -25.13
C LEU A 21 5.38 -2.56 -25.58
N GLY A 22 4.77 -1.89 -26.55
CA GLY A 22 5.28 -0.66 -27.15
C GLY A 22 6.46 -0.91 -28.09
N ASP A 23 7.18 0.16 -28.40
CA ASP A 23 8.36 0.13 -29.27
C ASP A 23 9.65 -0.08 -28.47
N ARG A 24 10.80 0.04 -29.16
CA ARG A 24 12.12 -0.16 -28.53
C ARG A 24 12.42 0.86 -27.43
N GLU A 25 11.95 2.09 -27.58
CA GLU A 25 12.15 3.14 -26.60
C GLU A 25 11.32 2.87 -25.35
N ALA A 26 10.05 2.50 -25.52
CA ALA A 26 9.16 2.09 -24.44
C ALA A 26 9.74 0.90 -23.66
N ILE A 27 10.23 -0.13 -24.36
CA ILE A 27 10.86 -1.32 -23.73
C ILE A 27 12.09 -0.90 -22.91
N ARG A 28 12.93 0.00 -23.44
CA ARG A 28 14.11 0.50 -22.70
C ARG A 28 13.70 1.25 -21.45
N GLY A 29 12.70 2.13 -21.51
CA GLY A 29 12.19 2.86 -20.34
C GLY A 29 11.70 1.91 -19.25
N LYS A 30 10.92 0.88 -19.62
CA LYS A 30 10.45 -0.16 -18.68
C LYS A 30 11.59 -0.92 -18.01
N ALA A 31 12.60 -1.33 -18.79
CA ALA A 31 13.77 -2.02 -18.27
C ALA A 31 14.58 -1.14 -17.30
N GLN A 32 14.69 0.16 -17.59
CA GLN A 32 15.34 1.12 -16.69
C GLN A 32 14.60 1.26 -15.35
N ARG A 33 13.26 1.37 -15.36
CA ARG A 33 12.46 1.41 -14.13
C ARG A 33 12.56 0.12 -13.31
N ALA A 34 12.55 -1.04 -13.97
CA ALA A 34 12.74 -2.33 -13.31
C ALA A 34 14.14 -2.44 -12.68
N ALA A 35 15.20 -2.06 -13.42
CA ALA A 35 16.56 -2.05 -12.91
C ALA A 35 16.74 -1.08 -11.73
N TYR A 36 16.09 0.09 -11.77
CA TYR A 36 16.07 1.04 -10.66
C TYR A 36 15.47 0.43 -9.39
N THR A 37 14.34 -0.26 -9.52
CA THR A 37 13.65 -0.94 -8.41
C THR A 37 14.54 -2.03 -7.79
N VAL A 38 15.16 -2.87 -8.62
CA VAL A 38 16.12 -3.90 -8.17
C VAL A 38 17.32 -3.26 -7.45
N ALA A 39 17.85 -2.16 -7.99
CA ALA A 39 18.96 -1.45 -7.37
C ALA A 39 18.58 -0.87 -6.00
N ASN A 40 17.36 -0.35 -5.82
CA ASN A 40 16.90 0.15 -4.51
C ASN A 40 16.74 -0.96 -3.49
N TYR A 41 16.29 -2.14 -3.91
CA TYR A 41 16.31 -3.32 -3.04
C TYR A 41 17.72 -3.71 -2.59
N ALA A 42 18.71 -3.59 -3.48
CA ALA A 42 20.11 -3.88 -3.16
C ALA A 42 20.77 -2.79 -2.30
N PHE A 43 20.33 -1.53 -2.45
CA PHE A 43 20.90 -0.35 -1.78
C PHE A 43 19.83 0.46 -1.03
N PRO A 44 19.36 -0.01 0.15
CA PRO A 44 18.28 0.63 0.90
C PRO A 44 18.54 2.09 1.28
N ARG A 45 19.81 2.52 1.37
CA ARG A 45 20.18 3.92 1.62
C ARG A 45 19.58 4.91 0.62
N ARG A 46 19.27 4.44 -0.60
CA ARG A 46 18.66 5.28 -1.66
C ARG A 46 17.23 5.70 -1.37
N ILE A 47 16.54 5.01 -0.47
CA ILE A 47 15.15 5.32 -0.11
C ILE A 47 15.02 5.99 1.26
N GLU A 48 16.12 6.17 1.99
CA GLU A 48 16.10 6.76 3.34
C GLU A 48 15.49 8.16 3.35
N ASP A 49 15.81 9.00 2.35
CA ASP A 49 15.23 10.34 2.25
C ASP A 49 13.73 10.31 2.01
N ARG A 50 13.24 9.37 1.19
CA ARG A 50 11.80 9.17 0.97
C ARG A 50 11.10 8.75 2.26
N LEU A 51 11.66 7.77 2.97
CA LEU A 51 11.12 7.32 4.26
C LEU A 51 11.10 8.45 5.30
N ARG A 52 12.16 9.25 5.34
CA ARG A 52 12.24 10.43 6.21
C ARG A 52 11.16 11.46 5.85
N ASN A 53 10.93 11.71 4.56
CA ASN A 53 9.88 12.60 4.11
C ASN A 53 8.49 12.08 4.48
N LEU A 54 8.23 10.78 4.30
CA LEU A 54 6.99 10.14 4.74
C LEU A 54 6.76 10.31 6.25
N GLN A 55 7.81 10.19 7.05
CA GLN A 55 7.74 10.43 8.49
C GLN A 55 7.46 11.91 8.80
N ASN A 56 8.15 12.85 8.13
CA ASN A 56 7.95 14.28 8.32
C ASN A 56 6.52 14.72 7.94
N LEU A 57 5.93 14.07 6.94
CA LEU A 57 4.54 14.27 6.52
C LEU A 57 3.53 13.62 7.48
N GLY A 58 3.99 12.84 8.47
CA GLY A 58 3.14 12.13 9.41
C GLY A 58 2.49 10.85 8.86
N TYR A 59 2.89 10.40 7.67
CA TYR A 59 2.35 9.18 7.05
C TYR A 59 2.97 7.89 7.61
N VAL A 60 4.08 7.98 8.34
CA VAL A 60 4.75 6.84 8.97
C VAL A 60 5.06 7.18 10.43
N GLY A 61 4.36 6.53 11.36
CA GLY A 61 4.54 6.72 12.80
C GLY A 61 5.54 5.76 13.46
N SER A 62 5.56 4.50 13.01
CA SER A 62 6.49 3.47 13.47
C SER A 62 7.17 2.81 12.27
N TYR A 63 8.41 2.35 12.44
CA TYR A 63 9.18 1.70 11.39
C TYR A 63 9.05 0.18 11.50
N PRO A 64 8.20 -0.47 10.69
CA PRO A 64 8.22 -1.92 10.59
C PRO A 64 9.61 -2.37 10.17
N ASN A 65 10.14 -3.38 10.86
CA ASN A 65 11.39 -4.00 10.46
C ASN A 65 11.19 -4.79 9.15
N ARG A 66 12.30 -5.30 8.58
CA ARG A 66 12.25 -6.01 7.29
C ARG A 66 11.33 -7.23 7.30
N THR A 67 11.22 -7.96 8.41
CA THR A 67 10.30 -9.09 8.54
C THR A 67 8.86 -8.59 8.43
N GLN A 68 8.51 -7.58 9.23
CA GLN A 68 7.20 -6.96 9.26
C GLN A 68 6.79 -6.39 7.89
N MET A 69 7.70 -5.73 7.19
CA MET A 69 7.49 -5.25 5.82
C MET A 69 7.15 -6.40 4.86
N ILE A 70 7.91 -7.50 4.89
CA ILE A 70 7.70 -8.63 3.98
C ILE A 70 6.35 -9.31 4.28
N PHE A 71 6.09 -9.64 5.54
CA PHE A 71 4.85 -10.34 5.90
C PHE A 71 3.62 -9.44 5.79
N GLY A 72 3.77 -8.15 6.06
CA GLY A 72 2.74 -7.14 5.84
C GLY A 72 2.36 -7.01 4.38
N ALA A 73 3.34 -6.92 3.48
CA ALA A 73 3.11 -6.93 2.04
C ALA A 73 2.40 -8.22 1.59
N ILE A 74 2.81 -9.38 2.11
CA ILE A 74 2.14 -10.66 1.81
C ILE A 74 0.67 -10.63 2.23
N ASP A 75 0.37 -10.14 3.43
CA ASP A 75 -1.00 -10.05 3.94
C ASP A 75 -1.84 -9.03 3.14
N MET A 76 -1.28 -7.87 2.81
CA MET A 76 -1.91 -6.87 1.94
C MET A 76 -2.30 -7.49 0.58
N PHE A 77 -1.41 -8.29 -0.02
CA PHE A 77 -1.75 -9.00 -1.26
C PHE A 77 -2.84 -10.02 -1.09
N ARG A 78 -2.65 -10.88 -0.10
CA ARG A 78 -3.45 -12.08 0.11
C ARG A 78 -4.87 -11.73 0.50
N PHE A 79 -5.05 -10.69 1.31
CA PHE A 79 -6.35 -10.33 1.86
C PHE A 79 -7.02 -9.17 1.12
N PHE A 80 -6.24 -8.26 0.50
CA PHE A 80 -6.80 -7.09 -0.16
C PHE A 80 -6.57 -7.08 -1.67
N ILE A 81 -5.31 -6.92 -2.12
CA ILE A 81 -5.03 -6.61 -3.53
C ILE A 81 -5.57 -7.69 -4.47
N ILE A 82 -5.21 -8.97 -4.24
CA ILE A 82 -5.59 -10.06 -5.14
C ILE A 82 -7.10 -10.33 -5.07
N PRO A 83 -7.72 -10.54 -3.89
CA PRO A 83 -9.16 -10.81 -3.82
C PRO A 83 -10.00 -9.64 -4.34
N CYS A 84 -9.68 -8.40 -3.97
CA CYS A 84 -10.42 -7.22 -4.41
C CYS A 84 -10.30 -6.99 -5.91
N ALA A 85 -9.12 -7.20 -6.51
CA ALA A 85 -8.94 -7.12 -7.95
C ALA A 85 -9.64 -8.26 -8.70
N ALA A 86 -9.58 -9.50 -8.18
CA ALA A 86 -10.26 -10.65 -8.78
C ALA A 86 -11.78 -10.47 -8.80
N ASP A 87 -12.37 -9.98 -7.72
CA ASP A 87 -13.79 -9.65 -7.62
C ASP A 87 -14.21 -8.55 -8.62
N TYR A 88 -13.44 -7.45 -8.69
CA TYR A 88 -13.68 -6.39 -9.66
C TYR A 88 -13.55 -6.86 -11.12
N TYR A 89 -12.52 -7.64 -11.44
CA TYR A 89 -12.36 -8.14 -12.80
C TYR A 89 -13.43 -9.16 -13.17
N HIS A 90 -13.92 -9.92 -12.21
CA HIS A 90 -15.07 -10.79 -12.44
C HIS A 90 -16.32 -9.99 -12.81
N SER A 91 -16.61 -8.88 -12.11
CA SER A 91 -17.77 -8.02 -12.44
C SER A 91 -17.65 -7.37 -13.82
N LYS A 92 -16.43 -7.13 -14.30
CA LYS A 92 -16.14 -6.56 -15.63
C LYS A 92 -15.92 -7.59 -16.75
N ASN A 93 -16.13 -8.89 -16.49
CA ASN A 93 -15.83 -9.97 -17.44
C ASN A 93 -14.37 -9.97 -17.94
N ILE A 94 -13.43 -9.54 -17.10
CA ILE A 94 -12.00 -9.53 -17.37
C ILE A 94 -11.34 -10.76 -16.75
N THR A 95 -10.56 -11.50 -17.53
CA THR A 95 -9.71 -12.56 -16.99
C THR A 95 -8.53 -11.96 -16.21
N PHE A 96 -8.45 -12.25 -14.91
CA PHE A 96 -7.38 -11.77 -14.01
C PHE A 96 -5.97 -12.07 -14.56
N SER A 97 -5.70 -13.31 -14.99
CA SER A 97 -4.37 -13.72 -15.46
C SER A 97 -3.91 -12.96 -16.69
N PHE A 98 -4.80 -12.75 -17.66
CA PHE A 98 -4.49 -11.97 -18.85
C PHE A 98 -4.28 -10.50 -18.50
N HIS A 99 -5.08 -9.95 -17.58
CA HIS A 99 -4.89 -8.59 -17.10
C HIS A 99 -3.54 -8.40 -16.38
N ALA A 100 -3.19 -9.32 -15.48
CA ALA A 100 -1.91 -9.33 -14.79
C ALA A 100 -0.71 -9.42 -15.76
N LEU A 101 -0.84 -10.21 -16.84
CA LEU A 101 0.15 -10.25 -17.91
C LEU A 101 0.33 -8.87 -18.56
N LEU A 102 -0.75 -8.19 -18.95
CA LEU A 102 -0.64 -6.87 -19.56
C LEU A 102 -0.01 -5.85 -18.59
N ARG A 103 -0.40 -5.85 -17.32
CA ARG A 103 0.22 -4.99 -16.30
C ARG A 103 1.72 -5.22 -16.20
N PHE A 104 2.14 -6.49 -16.16
CA PHE A 104 3.55 -6.84 -16.14
C PHE A 104 4.29 -6.36 -17.40
N LEU A 105 3.68 -6.51 -18.58
CA LEU A 105 4.28 -6.05 -19.84
C LEU A 105 4.37 -4.51 -19.95
N ASP A 106 3.47 -3.77 -19.31
CA ASP A 106 3.53 -2.31 -19.30
C ASP A 106 4.49 -1.76 -18.27
N ASP A 107 4.48 -2.28 -17.04
CA ASP A 107 5.41 -1.83 -16.00
C ASP A 107 5.81 -2.96 -15.04
N PRO A 108 6.88 -3.71 -15.37
CA PRO A 108 7.41 -4.76 -14.50
C PRO A 108 7.80 -4.26 -13.11
N ALA A 109 8.23 -2.99 -12.99
CA ALA A 109 8.68 -2.43 -11.71
C ALA A 109 7.55 -2.45 -10.66
N SER A 110 6.34 -2.08 -11.08
CA SER A 110 5.15 -2.05 -10.20
C SER A 110 4.76 -3.44 -9.67
N MET A 111 5.14 -4.51 -10.37
CA MET A 111 4.90 -5.89 -9.95
C MET A 111 6.01 -6.42 -9.02
N MET A 112 7.22 -5.85 -9.09
CA MET A 112 8.37 -6.25 -8.28
C MET A 112 8.37 -5.60 -6.89
N ASP A 113 7.82 -4.39 -6.79
CA ASP A 113 7.63 -3.69 -5.52
C ASP A 113 6.18 -3.20 -5.38
N PRO A 114 5.30 -4.06 -4.90
CA PRO A 114 3.87 -3.80 -4.79
C PRO A 114 3.51 -2.89 -3.63
N THR A 115 4.47 -2.63 -2.74
CA THR A 115 4.32 -1.65 -1.65
C THR A 115 4.75 -0.25 -2.07
N GLY A 116 5.37 -0.09 -3.24
CA GLY A 116 5.79 1.19 -3.81
C GLY A 116 7.01 1.88 -3.16
N PHE A 117 7.50 1.41 -2.00
CA PHE A 117 8.61 2.05 -1.26
C PHE A 117 9.93 2.12 -2.04
N MET A 118 10.23 1.11 -2.84
CA MET A 118 11.46 0.97 -3.63
C MET A 118 11.31 1.45 -5.08
N THR A 119 10.08 1.75 -5.49
CA THR A 119 9.71 2.02 -6.88
C THR A 119 10.09 3.44 -7.30
N HIS A 120 10.45 3.60 -8.57
CA HIS A 120 10.70 4.92 -9.18
C HIS A 120 9.40 5.74 -9.27
N GLN A 121 9.47 7.07 -9.16
CA GLN A 121 8.29 7.96 -9.29
C GLN A 121 7.43 7.64 -10.51
N ASP A 122 8.04 7.59 -11.70
CA ASP A 122 7.35 7.26 -12.97
C ASP A 122 6.67 5.88 -12.99
N ALA A 123 7.15 4.91 -12.19
CA ALA A 123 6.49 3.62 -12.07
C ALA A 123 5.27 3.67 -11.12
N ILE A 124 5.32 4.49 -10.06
CA ILE A 124 4.14 4.73 -9.20
C ILE A 124 3.07 5.50 -10.01
N ILE A 125 3.47 6.54 -10.74
CA ILE A 125 2.56 7.31 -11.61
C ILE A 125 1.97 6.42 -12.70
N GLY A 126 2.81 5.62 -13.37
CA GLY A 126 2.37 4.65 -14.36
C GLY A 126 1.37 3.65 -13.79
N HIS A 127 1.67 3.09 -12.61
CA HIS A 127 0.76 2.18 -11.89
C HIS A 127 -0.60 2.81 -11.65
N LEU A 128 -0.61 4.03 -11.09
CA LEU A 128 -1.82 4.80 -10.79
C LEU A 128 -2.72 5.01 -12.02
N MET A 129 -2.12 5.15 -13.21
CA MET A 129 -2.86 5.34 -14.46
C MET A 129 -3.25 4.03 -15.18
N GLN A 130 -2.62 2.90 -14.89
CA GLN A 130 -2.85 1.64 -15.60
C GLN A 130 -4.15 0.93 -15.22
N VAL A 131 -4.57 1.06 -13.96
CA VAL A 131 -5.70 0.29 -13.42
C VAL A 131 -6.60 1.14 -12.56
N THR A 132 -7.86 0.74 -12.46
CA THR A 132 -8.80 1.34 -11.52
C THR A 132 -8.46 0.88 -10.09
N HIS A 133 -7.93 1.78 -9.26
CA HIS A 133 -7.47 1.45 -7.90
C HIS A 133 -8.64 1.23 -6.96
N ALA A 134 -8.44 0.35 -5.97
CA ALA A 134 -9.39 0.16 -4.88
C ALA A 134 -9.57 1.45 -4.08
N ASP A 135 -8.44 2.09 -3.75
CA ASP A 135 -8.30 3.44 -3.22
C ASP A 135 -6.89 3.93 -3.61
N PRO A 136 -6.72 5.07 -4.30
CA PRO A 136 -5.40 5.58 -4.67
C PRO A 136 -4.69 6.37 -3.55
N ILE A 137 -5.32 6.62 -2.38
CA ILE A 137 -4.73 7.47 -1.32
C ILE A 137 -3.35 6.99 -0.89
N TYR A 138 -3.16 5.67 -0.70
CA TYR A 138 -1.87 5.08 -0.37
C TYR A 138 -0.76 5.53 -1.34
N ASP A 139 -1.02 5.45 -2.65
CA ASP A 139 -0.04 5.82 -3.68
C ASP A 139 0.17 7.35 -3.76
N LEU A 140 -0.87 8.15 -3.52
CA LEU A 140 -0.73 9.61 -3.42
C LEU A 140 0.16 10.01 -2.25
N GLN A 141 0.04 9.33 -1.11
CA GLN A 141 0.91 9.55 0.06
C GLN A 141 2.36 9.14 -0.22
N LEU A 142 2.58 8.05 -0.98
CA LEU A 142 3.92 7.70 -1.46
C LEU A 142 4.52 8.78 -2.37
N LEU A 143 3.72 9.30 -3.32
CA LEU A 143 4.16 10.36 -4.23
C LEU A 143 4.40 11.69 -3.51
N ALA A 144 3.64 12.01 -2.46
CA ALA A 144 3.82 13.21 -1.66
C ALA A 144 5.21 13.30 -1.01
N ALA A 145 5.85 12.16 -0.72
CA ALA A 145 7.22 12.13 -0.20
C ALA A 145 8.31 12.33 -1.25
N ILE A 146 7.94 12.38 -2.54
CA ILE A 146 8.83 12.63 -3.66
C ILE A 146 8.67 14.11 -4.07
N PRO A 147 9.73 14.91 -4.10
CA PRO A 147 9.64 16.29 -4.54
C PRO A 147 9.04 16.40 -5.95
N GLY A 148 7.94 17.15 -6.10
CA GLY A 148 7.23 17.29 -7.38
C GLY A 148 6.42 16.06 -7.81
N GLY A 149 6.28 15.05 -6.94
CA GLY A 149 5.68 13.76 -7.28
C GLY A 149 4.21 13.85 -7.67
N LEU A 150 3.44 14.65 -6.94
CA LEU A 150 2.00 14.83 -7.17
C LEU A 150 1.71 15.77 -8.36
N GLU A 151 2.51 16.81 -8.52
CA GLU A 151 2.40 17.74 -9.65
C GLU A 151 2.72 17.02 -10.97
N GLU A 152 3.73 16.13 -10.95
CA GLU A 152 4.04 15.30 -12.11
C GLU A 152 2.94 14.28 -12.42
N LEU A 153 2.30 13.71 -11.39
CA LEU A 153 1.12 12.85 -11.59
C LEU A 153 -0.02 13.63 -12.25
N GLU A 154 -0.37 14.80 -11.71
CA GLU A 154 -1.40 15.67 -12.29
C GLU A 154 -1.11 15.97 -13.76
N ARG A 155 0.12 16.42 -14.06
CA ARG A 155 0.56 16.71 -15.42
C ARG A 155 0.45 15.51 -16.36
N GLN A 156 0.83 14.31 -15.91
CA GLN A 156 0.73 13.11 -16.75
C GLN A 156 -0.72 12.66 -16.96
N ILE A 157 -1.60 12.83 -15.97
CA ILE A 157 -3.04 12.56 -16.15
C ILE A 157 -3.64 13.54 -17.15
N GLU A 158 -3.31 14.83 -17.09
CA GLU A 158 -3.73 15.81 -18.10
C GLU A 158 -3.30 15.39 -19.51
N GLN A 159 -2.05 14.95 -19.67
CA GLN A 159 -1.57 14.42 -20.95
C GLN A 159 -2.32 13.16 -21.41
N MET A 160 -2.73 12.30 -20.49
CA MET A 160 -3.55 11.12 -20.80
C MET A 160 -4.91 11.53 -21.34
N LEU A 161 -5.56 12.50 -20.70
CA LEU A 161 -6.86 13.04 -21.12
C LEU A 161 -6.77 13.77 -22.47
N ASP A 162 -5.68 14.50 -22.70
CA ASP A 162 -5.41 15.19 -23.97
C ASP A 162 -4.93 14.25 -25.09
N GLY A 163 -4.69 12.96 -24.78
CA GLY A 163 -4.17 11.98 -25.74
C GLY A 163 -2.72 12.23 -26.17
N THR A 164 -1.97 13.05 -25.43
CA THR A 164 -0.57 13.40 -25.73
C THR A 164 0.45 12.59 -24.92
N HIS A 165 -0.03 11.79 -23.96
CA HIS A 165 0.86 11.02 -23.10
C HIS A 165 1.62 9.93 -23.89
N PRO A 166 2.95 9.80 -23.71
CA PRO A 166 3.74 8.80 -24.45
C PRO A 166 3.30 7.35 -24.24
N ARG A 167 2.62 7.05 -23.12
CA ARG A 167 2.10 5.72 -22.78
C ARG A 167 0.59 5.60 -23.01
N ALA A 168 -0.05 6.55 -23.69
CA ALA A 168 -1.51 6.55 -23.87
C ALA A 168 -2.01 5.24 -24.50
N GLU A 169 -1.35 4.73 -25.54
CA GLU A 169 -1.75 3.47 -26.18
C GLU A 169 -1.59 2.26 -25.25
N SER A 170 -0.49 2.20 -24.48
CA SER A 170 -0.17 1.04 -23.66
C SER A 170 -1.03 0.98 -22.40
N ILE A 171 -1.31 2.15 -21.80
CA ILE A 171 -2.26 2.30 -20.68
C ILE A 171 -3.69 2.05 -21.15
N GLY A 172 -4.09 2.60 -22.31
CA GLY A 172 -5.41 2.41 -22.90
C GLY A 172 -5.74 0.95 -23.24
N ALA A 173 -4.72 0.10 -23.44
CA ALA A 173 -4.89 -1.34 -23.63
C ALA A 173 -5.22 -2.10 -22.31
N ILE A 174 -5.01 -1.47 -21.16
CA ILE A 174 -5.11 -2.08 -19.82
C ILE A 174 -6.33 -1.54 -19.06
N ILE A 175 -6.49 -0.22 -19.04
CA ILE A 175 -7.47 0.46 -18.20
C ILE A 175 -8.89 -0.08 -18.44
N GLU A 176 -9.62 -0.28 -17.36
CA GLU A 176 -10.92 -0.95 -17.37
C GLU A 176 -12.10 0.03 -17.34
N ASP A 177 -11.86 1.28 -16.91
CA ASP A 177 -12.88 2.29 -16.72
C ASP A 177 -12.51 3.56 -17.52
N PRO A 178 -13.35 3.97 -18.48
CA PRO A 178 -13.04 5.10 -19.38
C PRO A 178 -13.04 6.46 -18.68
N GLU A 179 -13.71 6.57 -17.54
CA GLU A 179 -13.83 7.82 -16.78
C GLU A 179 -12.82 7.88 -15.62
N TYR A 180 -12.02 6.83 -15.43
CA TYR A 180 -11.11 6.73 -14.30
C TYR A 180 -10.08 7.86 -14.26
N HIS A 181 -9.43 8.20 -15.39
CA HIS A 181 -8.43 9.27 -15.41
C HIS A 181 -9.02 10.64 -15.09
N HIS A 182 -10.27 10.91 -15.48
CA HIS A 182 -10.97 12.13 -15.11
C HIS A 182 -11.21 12.21 -13.59
N ARG A 183 -11.71 11.12 -13.00
CA ARG A 183 -11.94 11.06 -11.54
C ARG A 183 -10.65 11.09 -10.75
N LEU A 184 -9.60 10.43 -11.26
CA LEU A 184 -8.27 10.46 -10.65
C LEU A 184 -7.69 11.87 -10.67
N LEU A 185 -7.80 12.62 -11.78
CA LEU A 185 -7.35 14.01 -11.85
C LEU A 185 -8.03 14.89 -10.80
N GLN A 186 -9.36 14.79 -10.71
CA GLN A 186 -10.12 15.53 -9.69
C GLN A 186 -9.63 15.17 -8.29
N HIS A 187 -9.47 13.87 -8.01
CA HIS A 187 -9.05 13.39 -6.71
C HIS A 187 -7.61 13.82 -6.35
N VAL A 188 -6.68 13.82 -7.30
CA VAL A 188 -5.32 14.35 -7.11
C VAL A 188 -5.36 15.83 -6.74
N ARG A 189 -6.18 16.64 -7.41
CA ARG A 189 -6.34 18.06 -7.08
C ARG A 189 -6.96 18.28 -5.71
N GLU A 190 -7.95 17.48 -5.35
CA GLU A 190 -8.54 17.51 -4.00
C GLU A 190 -7.50 17.13 -2.93
N PHE A 191 -6.68 16.11 -3.20
CA PHE A 191 -5.59 15.70 -2.32
C PHE A 191 -4.53 16.78 -2.18
N LEU A 192 -4.08 17.40 -3.27
CA LEU A 192 -3.14 18.52 -3.26
C LEU A 192 -3.66 19.71 -2.43
N ALA A 193 -4.95 20.01 -2.52
CA ALA A 193 -5.56 21.12 -1.80
C ALA A 193 -5.71 20.84 -0.29
N ASN A 194 -6.07 19.61 0.08
CA ASN A 194 -6.27 19.22 1.48
C ASN A 194 -5.97 17.71 1.68
N PRO A 195 -4.69 17.33 1.88
CA PRO A 195 -4.32 15.92 2.01
C PRO A 195 -5.02 15.22 3.18
N ALA A 196 -5.17 15.91 4.32
CA ALA A 196 -5.72 15.33 5.55
C ALA A 196 -7.25 15.14 5.51
N GLY A 197 -7.96 15.88 4.66
CA GLY A 197 -9.41 15.79 4.51
C GLY A 197 -9.87 15.29 3.14
N CYS A 198 -8.95 14.75 2.34
CA CYS A 198 -9.26 14.20 1.03
C CYS A 198 -10.16 12.98 1.20
N LYS A 199 -11.27 12.93 0.48
CA LYS A 199 -12.21 11.81 0.53
C LYS A 199 -11.69 10.66 -0.32
N PRO A 200 -11.79 9.40 0.12
CA PRO A 200 -11.27 8.28 -0.65
C PRO A 200 -12.00 8.13 -1.99
N LEU A 201 -11.23 7.91 -3.06
CA LEU A 201 -11.77 7.56 -4.38
C LEU A 201 -11.92 6.03 -4.45
N LEU A 202 -12.98 5.53 -3.79
CA LEU A 202 -13.21 4.10 -3.68
C LEU A 202 -13.77 3.49 -4.97
N ARG A 203 -13.23 2.34 -5.36
CA ARG A 203 -13.78 1.54 -6.45
C ARG A 203 -15.15 0.97 -6.09
N GLU A 204 -15.99 0.76 -7.11
CA GLU A 204 -17.37 0.28 -6.94
C GLU A 204 -17.47 -0.98 -6.06
N ASN A 205 -16.54 -1.92 -6.21
CA ASN A 205 -16.61 -3.18 -5.50
C ASN A 205 -16.16 -3.06 -4.04
N VAL A 206 -15.35 -2.06 -3.70
CA VAL A 206 -15.02 -1.71 -2.31
C VAL A 206 -16.23 -1.05 -1.64
N LEU A 207 -16.89 -0.12 -2.34
CA LEU A 207 -18.09 0.57 -1.84
C LEU A 207 -19.24 -0.41 -1.56
N ASN A 208 -19.43 -1.39 -2.43
CA ASN A 208 -20.56 -2.31 -2.37
C ASN A 208 -20.29 -3.58 -1.55
N ASN A 209 -19.07 -3.79 -1.06
CA ASN A 209 -18.69 -4.99 -0.30
C ASN A 209 -18.14 -4.62 1.08
N PRO A 210 -18.93 -4.84 2.16
CA PRO A 210 -18.48 -4.54 3.53
C PRO A 210 -17.20 -5.26 3.94
N HIS A 211 -16.89 -6.41 3.34
CA HIS A 211 -15.64 -7.12 3.61
C HIS A 211 -14.43 -6.33 3.08
N PHE A 212 -14.50 -5.85 1.83
CA PHE A 212 -13.41 -5.06 1.25
C PHE A 212 -13.32 -3.65 1.84
N ALA A 213 -14.45 -3.01 2.17
CA ALA A 213 -14.46 -1.72 2.85
C ALA A 213 -13.66 -1.78 4.16
N ARG A 214 -13.88 -2.82 4.98
CA ARG A 214 -13.13 -3.00 6.24
C ARG A 214 -11.64 -3.22 6.04
N ILE A 215 -11.26 -4.03 5.05
CA ILE A 215 -9.85 -4.27 4.77
C ILE A 215 -9.18 -3.00 4.19
N ALA A 216 -9.93 -2.19 3.44
CA ALA A 216 -9.48 -0.88 2.95
C ALA A 216 -9.23 0.12 4.08
N GLU A 217 -9.89 0.02 5.24
CA GLU A 217 -9.55 0.83 6.42
C GLU A 217 -8.13 0.56 6.92
N VAL A 218 -7.57 -0.62 6.61
CA VAL A 218 -6.20 -0.99 7.01
C VAL A 218 -5.21 -0.72 5.89
N PHE A 219 -5.55 -1.05 4.63
CA PHE A 219 -4.61 -1.00 3.51
C PHE A 219 -4.87 0.11 2.49
N GLY A 220 -5.89 0.95 2.69
CA GLY A 220 -6.26 2.04 1.78
C GLY A 220 -5.37 3.28 1.91
N ASP A 221 -4.73 3.46 3.07
CA ASP A 221 -3.77 4.53 3.31
C ASP A 221 -2.46 3.99 3.94
N LEU A 222 -1.40 4.75 3.74
CA LEU A 222 -0.03 4.43 4.15
C LEU A 222 0.14 4.37 5.68
N PRO A 223 -0.32 5.36 6.49
CA PRO A 223 -0.25 5.26 7.94
C PRO A 223 -0.90 4.00 8.51
N SER A 224 -2.13 3.68 8.08
CA SER A 224 -2.86 2.50 8.54
C SER A 224 -2.15 1.20 8.13
N ALA A 225 -1.67 1.13 6.88
CA ALA A 225 -0.97 -0.05 6.37
C ALA A 225 0.34 -0.29 7.13
N ILE A 226 1.10 0.78 7.38
CA ILE A 226 2.37 0.70 8.09
C ILE A 226 2.17 0.40 9.58
N GLY A 227 1.12 0.95 10.19
CA GLY A 227 0.69 0.57 11.55
C GLY A 227 0.39 -0.92 11.65
N TYR A 228 -0.34 -1.47 10.67
CA TYR A 228 -0.58 -2.90 10.59
C TYR A 228 0.72 -3.71 10.43
N PHE A 229 1.61 -3.31 9.50
CA PHE A 229 2.90 -4.00 9.31
C PHE A 229 3.70 -4.01 10.61
N ALA A 230 3.79 -2.87 11.30
CA ALA A 230 4.51 -2.73 12.56
C ALA A 230 3.89 -3.53 13.72
N SER A 231 2.61 -3.93 13.62
CA SER A 231 1.97 -4.81 14.60
C SER A 231 2.32 -6.30 14.40
N LEU A 232 2.92 -6.68 13.26
CA LEU A 232 3.26 -8.07 12.96
C LEU A 232 4.44 -8.57 13.80
N PRO A 233 4.59 -9.89 14.00
CA PRO A 233 5.76 -10.42 14.69
C PRO A 233 7.08 -10.02 14.04
N GLU A 234 8.01 -9.52 14.84
CA GLU A 234 9.32 -9.07 14.36
C GLU A 234 10.21 -10.22 13.87
N ARG A 235 10.06 -11.39 14.48
CA ARG A 235 10.90 -12.57 14.24
C ARG A 235 10.34 -13.40 13.09
N ARG A 236 11.20 -13.73 12.12
CA ARG A 236 10.83 -14.48 10.89
C ARG A 236 10.03 -15.75 11.16
N PHE A 237 10.44 -16.54 12.15
CA PHE A 237 9.75 -17.79 12.47
C PHE A 237 8.34 -17.54 13.02
N GLN A 238 8.17 -16.56 13.91
CA GLN A 238 6.85 -16.21 14.45
C GLN A 238 5.94 -15.64 13.35
N ALA A 239 6.48 -14.76 12.49
CA ALA A 239 5.74 -14.20 11.36
C ALA A 239 5.31 -15.29 10.35
N LEU A 240 6.18 -16.27 10.07
CA LEU A 240 5.87 -17.42 9.23
C LEU A 240 4.79 -18.31 9.86
N MET A 241 4.92 -18.63 11.15
CA MET A 241 3.90 -19.42 11.85
C MET A 241 2.54 -18.73 11.86
N ARG A 242 2.52 -17.41 12.06
CA ARG A 242 1.30 -16.59 11.93
C ARG A 242 0.74 -16.66 10.51
N LEU A 243 1.55 -16.42 9.48
CA LEU A 243 1.10 -16.48 8.08
C LEU A 243 0.39 -17.80 7.73
N LEU A 244 0.95 -18.92 8.21
CA LEU A 244 0.37 -20.26 7.98
C LEU A 244 -0.90 -20.52 8.80
N ARG A 245 -1.05 -19.89 9.97
CA ARG A 245 -2.18 -20.10 10.90
C ARG A 245 -3.34 -19.12 10.68
N THR A 246 -3.13 -18.04 9.95
CA THR A 246 -4.12 -17.00 9.71
C THR A 246 -4.72 -17.22 8.32
N PRO A 247 -5.80 -18.02 8.15
CA PRO A 247 -6.42 -18.29 6.85
C PRO A 247 -7.13 -17.06 6.26
N GLU A 248 -7.66 -16.20 7.14
CA GLU A 248 -8.49 -15.03 6.85
C GLU A 248 -7.92 -13.79 7.53
N PHE A 249 -8.32 -12.60 7.06
CA PHE A 249 -7.84 -11.36 7.63
C PHE A 249 -8.29 -11.24 9.10
N PRO A 250 -7.37 -11.08 10.06
CA PRO A 250 -7.72 -11.02 11.46
C PRO A 250 -8.44 -9.70 11.74
N TYR A 251 -9.71 -9.78 12.14
CA TYR A 251 -10.52 -8.63 12.55
C TYR A 251 -11.36 -9.00 13.76
N GLU A 252 -11.42 -8.13 14.77
CA GLU A 252 -12.41 -8.23 15.84
C GLU A 252 -13.58 -7.25 15.61
N PRO A 253 -14.84 -7.65 15.89
CA PRO A 253 -16.04 -6.85 15.60
C PRO A 253 -16.18 -5.49 16.33
N THR A 254 -15.26 -5.14 17.23
CA THR A 254 -15.43 -4.05 18.22
C THR A 254 -14.83 -2.70 17.80
N GLY A 255 -14.20 -2.60 16.63
CA GLY A 255 -13.65 -1.32 16.15
C GLY A 255 -12.37 -0.86 16.85
N GLU A 256 -11.81 -1.68 17.75
CA GLU A 256 -10.43 -1.53 18.22
C GLU A 256 -9.51 -2.37 17.31
N GLN A 257 -8.47 -1.74 16.76
CA GLN A 257 -7.41 -2.48 16.07
C GLN A 257 -6.72 -3.40 17.08
N VAL A 258 -7.04 -4.69 17.03
CA VAL A 258 -6.23 -5.70 17.73
C VAL A 258 -4.87 -5.75 17.01
N PRO A 259 -3.75 -5.45 17.69
CA PRO A 259 -2.45 -5.67 17.10
C PRO A 259 -2.38 -7.12 16.64
N ALA A 260 -1.92 -7.36 15.41
CA ALA A 260 -2.03 -8.68 14.80
C ALA A 260 -1.11 -9.75 15.45
N ALA A 261 -0.48 -9.39 16.56
CA ALA A 261 0.12 -10.26 17.55
C ALA A 261 -0.92 -10.59 18.63
N ASN A 262 -1.71 -11.65 18.43
CA ASN A 262 -2.37 -12.27 19.57
C ASN A 262 -1.31 -13.02 20.39
N ASP A 263 -1.10 -12.52 21.60
CA ASP A 263 -0.46 -13.18 22.72
C ASP A 263 -1.16 -14.53 23.01
N ASP A 264 -0.40 -15.63 22.95
CA ASP A 264 -0.49 -16.78 23.88
C ASP A 264 0.43 -17.91 23.41
N VAL A 265 1.68 -17.87 23.87
CA VAL A 265 2.49 -19.09 24.04
C VAL A 265 3.20 -18.97 25.39
N GLY A 266 2.53 -19.36 26.47
CA GLY A 266 3.20 -19.48 27.77
C GLY A 266 2.34 -19.60 29.03
N ALA A 267 1.15 -20.18 29.00
CA ALA A 267 0.60 -20.80 30.21
C ALA A 267 1.11 -22.26 30.28
N ASP A 268 1.52 -22.67 31.48
CA ASP A 268 2.05 -23.98 31.89
C ASP A 268 3.51 -24.32 31.58
N ILE A 269 4.41 -23.83 32.45
CA ILE A 269 5.30 -24.73 33.21
C ILE A 269 5.25 -24.32 34.69
N SER A 270 4.61 -25.19 35.46
CA SER A 270 4.69 -25.32 36.91
C SER A 270 6.12 -25.24 37.46
N ALA A 271 6.33 -24.38 38.46
CA ALA A 271 7.34 -24.61 39.48
C ALA A 271 6.84 -24.02 40.81
N ASP A 272 6.27 -24.90 41.62
CA ASP A 272 6.17 -24.72 43.06
C ASP A 272 7.55 -24.35 43.63
N ALA A 273 7.64 -23.20 44.27
CA ALA A 273 8.66 -22.92 45.28
C ALA A 273 8.09 -21.91 46.27
N ASP A 274 7.26 -22.48 47.13
CA ASP A 274 7.07 -22.09 48.53
C ASP A 274 8.36 -21.49 49.13
N THR A 275 8.29 -20.25 49.61
CA THR A 275 9.01 -19.80 50.83
C THR A 275 8.51 -18.43 51.26
N SER A 276 7.78 -18.50 52.35
CA SER A 276 7.38 -17.44 53.24
C SER A 276 8.60 -16.72 53.84
N SER A 277 8.57 -15.38 53.87
CA SER A 277 9.14 -14.62 54.99
C SER A 277 8.55 -13.21 55.05
N THR A 278 7.67 -13.06 56.03
CA THR A 278 7.29 -11.82 56.71
C THR A 278 8.50 -11.00 57.18
N THR A 279 8.46 -9.67 57.03
CA THR A 279 8.70 -8.76 58.17
C THR A 279 8.20 -7.34 57.86
N SER A 280 7.28 -6.93 58.72
CA SER A 280 6.80 -5.57 58.96
C SER A 280 7.75 -4.87 59.94
N THR A 281 8.08 -3.61 59.67
CA THR A 281 8.36 -2.57 60.69
C THR A 281 8.32 -1.18 60.03
N GLY A 282 7.28 -0.38 60.30
CA GLY A 282 7.42 1.09 60.33
C GLY A 282 7.86 1.55 61.74
N PRO A 283 7.64 2.80 62.17
CA PRO A 283 7.66 4.09 61.45
C PRO A 283 8.62 5.09 62.15
N ASN A 284 8.93 6.27 61.57
CA ASN A 284 8.94 7.54 62.33
C ASN A 284 9.11 8.81 61.46
N PRO A 285 8.61 9.98 61.95
CA PRO A 285 8.39 11.22 61.22
C PRO A 285 9.51 12.25 61.41
N GLY A 286 9.48 13.34 60.62
CA GLY A 286 10.29 14.53 60.89
C GLY A 286 10.38 15.51 59.73
N GLN A 287 9.43 16.44 59.64
CA GLN A 287 9.57 17.76 58.99
C GLN A 287 10.64 18.62 59.74
N PRO A 288 11.17 19.75 59.22
CA PRO A 288 10.44 20.78 58.45
C PRO A 288 11.20 21.53 57.32
N ASP A 289 10.39 22.35 56.62
CA ASP A 289 10.72 23.46 55.72
C ASP A 289 11.91 24.35 56.12
N ARG A 290 12.69 24.80 55.12
CA ARG A 290 13.29 26.15 55.04
C ARG A 290 13.49 26.61 53.59
N THR A 291 12.63 27.53 53.18
CA THR A 291 12.87 28.81 52.46
C THR A 291 14.23 29.16 51.84
N ALA A 292 14.10 29.86 50.69
CA ALA A 292 14.79 31.08 50.23
C ALA A 292 15.87 30.95 49.13
N ALA A 293 15.45 31.38 47.93
CA ALA A 293 16.02 32.45 47.12
C ALA A 293 17.51 32.83 47.30
N ALA A 294 18.26 32.66 46.22
CA ALA A 294 19.13 33.67 45.61
C ALA A 294 19.28 33.34 44.11
#